data_AF-A0A1G2Y980-F1
#
_entry.id   AF-A0A1G2Y980-F1
#
_cell.length_a   1.000
_cell.length_b   1.000
_cell.length_c   1.000
_cell.angle_alpha   90.00
_cell.angle_beta   90.00
_cell.angle_gamma   90.00
#
_symmetry.space_group_name_H-M   'P 1'
#
loop_
_entity.id
_entity.type
_entity.pdbx_description
1 polymer ?
#
loop_
_entity_poly.entity_id
_entity_poly.type
_entity_poly.pdbx_seq_one_letter_code
_entity_poly.pdbx_strand_id
1 'polypeptide(L)'
;MTALSPYAFIFNADHKCLRSIYGYPILNQVFLSLFESDAESKVRSRIHWGDIFLPGDSHKISEINISKFKNNSTYKFDKHMHMSLVVRFAEEIGQQWSSIDTKIILDGLLKHNTCCITFPTLDRATAIKIDNRLKANLAYYGVLEIDLGNIVQYDKCLRSLPEFCYFKNRTVYFENTEGVGNNSFWLADFKKQYPDNIIILPTEDYRKNIPDVSKCHQQSLSGKKTLKVYEAKGTLTEHQNVLELLRGSKRNIDLNLVAPLSEGIHTFILDKKKFVEYLLNEKHRKGGGKANFFNEQLGIYKDDWRFLLAQFYYGIKNSVARKIDKIDEYGIRYEMYLPVIGRNKKIKSVKVCWLVQNEKIKLTSAMPDSDNKANLSKPIVPPIIDDRLPKFERWQKIYDLAIDLSNRAISICVPTPMIVEQETISDGLCGGAYVLLPDARSSFARWLKKNKFGETEYSSGFAIFINSKTQSRDKAKAGAEAFAEVLILNGIDCTVRDYLT
;
A
#
# COMPACT_ATOMS: atom_id res chain seq x y z
N MET A 1 -4.59 -31.36 25.61
CA MET A 1 -4.83 -31.28 24.15
C MET A 1 -3.72 -30.44 23.57
N THR A 2 -3.00 -30.95 22.56
CA THR A 2 -2.02 -30.17 21.81
C THR A 2 -2.74 -29.06 21.05
N ALA A 3 -2.21 -27.83 21.10
CA ALA A 3 -2.76 -26.72 20.33
C ALA A 3 -2.60 -27.01 18.83
N LEU A 4 -3.70 -26.85 18.08
CA LEU A 4 -3.71 -26.96 16.62
C LEU A 4 -3.44 -25.58 16.05
N SER A 5 -2.45 -25.49 15.16
CA SER A 5 -2.07 -24.25 14.48
C SER A 5 -1.98 -24.50 12.98
N PRO A 6 -2.07 -23.45 12.17
CA PRO A 6 -1.77 -23.51 10.74
C PRO A 6 -0.25 -23.56 10.50
N TYR A 7 0.21 -24.45 9.63
CA TYR A 7 1.63 -24.57 9.25
C TYR A 7 1.80 -24.58 7.73
N ALA A 8 2.79 -23.85 7.23
CA ALA A 8 3.21 -23.84 5.83
C ALA A 8 4.59 -24.50 5.67
N PHE A 9 4.67 -25.50 4.79
CA PHE A 9 5.92 -26.13 4.36
C PHE A 9 6.38 -25.48 3.07
N ILE A 10 7.55 -24.82 3.08
CA ILE A 10 7.96 -23.88 2.02
C ILE A 10 9.09 -24.48 1.17
N PHE A 11 9.01 -24.28 -0.15
CA PHE A 11 9.94 -24.84 -1.12
C PHE A 11 10.35 -23.80 -2.18
N ASN A 12 11.57 -23.96 -2.69
CA ASN A 12 12.05 -23.32 -3.91
C ASN A 12 11.41 -24.00 -5.13
N ALA A 13 10.43 -23.36 -5.76
CA ALA A 13 9.70 -23.91 -6.91
C ALA A 13 10.58 -24.00 -8.17
N ASP A 14 11.64 -23.20 -8.26
CA ASP A 14 12.57 -23.17 -9.40
C ASP A 14 13.71 -24.21 -9.28
N HIS A 15 13.79 -24.94 -8.17
CA HIS A 15 14.89 -25.87 -7.95
C HIS A 15 14.86 -27.03 -8.95
N LYS A 16 16.02 -27.35 -9.54
CA LYS A 16 16.14 -28.34 -10.64
C LYS A 16 15.62 -29.74 -10.30
N CYS A 17 15.64 -30.13 -9.02
CA CYS A 17 15.11 -31.44 -8.59
C CYS A 17 13.60 -31.59 -8.84
N LEU A 18 12.88 -30.48 -9.06
CA LEU A 18 11.44 -30.44 -9.28
C LEU A 18 11.05 -30.51 -10.76
N ARG A 19 12.03 -30.53 -11.69
CA ARG A 19 11.87 -30.80 -13.13
C ARG A 19 10.69 -30.06 -13.79
N SER A 20 10.52 -28.77 -13.48
CA SER A 20 9.44 -27.89 -14.02
C SER A 20 7.99 -28.28 -13.67
N ILE A 21 7.78 -29.34 -12.89
CA ILE A 21 6.46 -29.77 -12.39
C ILE A 21 6.61 -29.90 -10.87
N TYR A 22 6.72 -28.77 -10.17
CA TYR A 22 6.95 -28.75 -8.73
C TYR A 22 5.80 -29.30 -7.89
N GLY A 23 4.65 -29.63 -8.49
CA GLY A 23 3.54 -30.27 -7.79
C GLY A 23 3.85 -31.68 -7.33
N TYR A 24 3.93 -32.64 -8.26
CA TYR A 24 3.89 -34.07 -7.90
C TYR A 24 5.05 -34.52 -6.98
N PRO A 25 6.33 -34.20 -7.24
CA PRO A 25 7.43 -34.66 -6.39
C PRO A 25 7.36 -34.11 -4.96
N ILE A 26 6.95 -32.84 -4.79
CA ILE A 26 6.80 -32.22 -3.46
C ILE A 26 5.61 -32.85 -2.73
N LEU A 27 4.46 -32.92 -3.39
CA LEU A 27 3.23 -33.48 -2.81
C LEU A 27 3.45 -34.92 -2.34
N ASN A 28 4.19 -35.73 -3.11
CA ASN A 28 4.41 -37.13 -2.75
C ASN A 28 5.23 -37.26 -1.46
N GLN A 29 6.29 -36.46 -1.34
CA GLN A 29 7.11 -36.44 -0.13
C GLN A 29 6.32 -35.93 1.09
N VAL A 30 5.45 -34.94 0.91
CA VAL A 30 4.58 -34.44 1.99
C VAL A 30 3.55 -35.50 2.40
N PHE A 31 2.87 -36.16 1.46
CA PHE A 31 1.88 -37.19 1.78
C PHE A 31 2.52 -38.43 2.40
N LEU A 32 3.66 -38.90 1.89
CA LEU A 32 4.45 -39.97 2.52
C LEU A 32 4.77 -39.59 3.97
N SER A 33 5.31 -38.38 4.16
CA SER A 33 5.64 -37.87 5.49
C SER A 33 4.42 -37.78 6.41
N LEU A 34 3.26 -37.42 5.87
CA LEU A 34 2.00 -37.31 6.60
C LEU A 34 1.45 -38.69 7.01
N PHE A 35 1.36 -39.63 6.08
CA PHE A 35 0.86 -40.99 6.33
C PHE A 35 1.68 -41.71 7.41
N GLU A 36 3.00 -41.51 7.41
CA GLU A 36 3.88 -42.12 8.40
C GLU A 36 3.95 -41.33 9.72
N SER A 37 3.62 -40.04 9.73
CA SER A 37 3.63 -39.23 10.96
C SER A 37 2.35 -39.37 11.78
N ASP A 38 1.21 -39.60 11.12
CA ASP A 38 -0.11 -39.73 11.75
C ASP A 38 -0.43 -41.19 12.12
N ALA A 39 0.42 -41.79 12.97
CA ALA A 39 0.27 -43.18 13.38
C ALA A 39 -1.08 -43.47 14.08
N GLU A 40 -1.65 -42.47 14.75
CA GLU A 40 -2.86 -42.56 15.56
C GLU A 40 -4.12 -42.02 14.84
N SER A 41 -4.04 -41.69 13.55
CA SER A 41 -5.17 -41.18 12.74
C SER A 41 -5.83 -39.92 13.31
N LYS A 42 -5.03 -39.03 13.91
CA LYS A 42 -5.49 -37.82 14.61
C LYS A 42 -5.56 -36.59 13.72
N VAL A 43 -4.83 -36.55 12.60
CA VAL A 43 -4.79 -35.35 11.75
C VAL A 43 -6.09 -35.23 10.96
N ARG A 44 -6.72 -34.06 11.10
CA ARG A 44 -7.89 -33.65 10.32
C ARG A 44 -7.68 -32.23 9.82
N SER A 45 -7.21 -32.10 8.58
CA SER A 45 -6.83 -30.80 8.02
C SER A 45 -7.20 -30.70 6.54
N ARG A 46 -7.55 -29.49 6.10
CA ARG A 46 -7.43 -29.15 4.68
C ARG A 46 -5.96 -29.11 4.28
N ILE A 47 -5.70 -29.20 2.98
CA ILE A 47 -4.38 -29.02 2.40
C ILE A 47 -4.53 -28.00 1.29
N HIS A 48 -3.83 -26.88 1.45
CA HIS A 48 -3.73 -25.82 0.45
C HIS A 48 -2.35 -25.90 -0.20
N TRP A 49 -2.27 -25.57 -1.48
CA TRP A 49 -1.01 -25.60 -2.21
C TRP A 49 -0.98 -24.51 -3.28
N GLY A 50 0.13 -23.79 -3.35
CA GLY A 50 0.38 -22.79 -4.39
C GLY A 50 1.58 -21.91 -4.08
N ASP A 51 1.71 -20.84 -4.85
CA ASP A 51 2.86 -19.93 -4.77
C ASP A 51 2.65 -18.84 -3.71
N ILE A 52 3.72 -18.52 -2.98
CA ILE A 52 3.79 -17.36 -2.11
C ILE A 52 4.05 -16.12 -2.99
N PHE A 53 2.97 -15.60 -3.58
CA PHE A 53 3.06 -14.52 -4.57
C PHE A 53 3.02 -13.11 -3.95
N LEU A 54 4.13 -12.71 -3.31
CA LEU A 54 4.34 -11.34 -2.81
C LEU A 54 4.37 -10.25 -3.91
N PRO A 55 4.87 -10.50 -5.14
CA PRO A 55 4.81 -9.51 -6.21
C PRO A 55 3.39 -9.02 -6.51
N GLY A 56 2.36 -9.86 -6.31
CA GLY A 56 0.96 -9.48 -6.56
C GLY A 56 0.50 -8.23 -5.82
N ASP A 57 0.99 -8.02 -4.59
CA ASP A 57 0.65 -6.86 -3.76
C ASP A 57 1.54 -5.64 -4.03
N SER A 58 2.55 -5.81 -4.90
CA SER A 58 3.54 -4.79 -5.22
C SER A 58 3.26 -4.13 -6.58
N HIS A 59 2.13 -4.44 -7.21
CA HIS A 59 1.74 -3.82 -8.47
C HIS A 59 0.74 -2.68 -8.22
N LYS A 60 0.99 -1.54 -8.84
CA LYS A 60 0.07 -0.40 -8.83
C LYS A 60 -0.33 -0.06 -10.25
N ILE A 61 -1.58 0.36 -10.43
CA ILE A 61 -2.00 0.91 -11.71
C ILE A 61 -1.09 2.09 -12.06
N SER A 62 -0.64 2.14 -13.30
CA SER A 62 0.32 3.15 -13.77
C SER A 62 -0.15 3.80 -15.07
N GLU A 63 -1.03 3.14 -15.80
CA GLU A 63 -1.58 3.67 -17.03
C GLU A 63 -2.96 3.07 -17.28
N ILE A 64 -3.83 3.85 -17.90
CA ILE A 64 -5.02 3.33 -18.55
C ILE A 64 -5.08 3.84 -19.98
N ASN A 65 -5.24 2.91 -20.91
CA ASN A 65 -5.53 3.22 -22.31
C ASN A 65 -7.00 2.86 -22.56
N ILE A 66 -7.82 3.89 -22.68
CA ILE A 66 -9.22 3.76 -23.04
C ILE A 66 -9.31 3.94 -24.54
N SER A 67 -9.91 2.97 -25.21
CA SER A 67 -10.29 3.07 -26.62
C SER A 67 -11.77 2.74 -26.77
N LYS A 68 -12.35 3.07 -27.92
CA LYS A 68 -13.77 2.79 -28.23
C LYS A 68 -14.21 1.34 -27.99
N PHE A 69 -13.29 0.38 -28.13
CA PHE A 69 -13.59 -1.06 -28.06
C PHE A 69 -12.99 -1.77 -26.86
N LYS A 70 -11.92 -1.22 -26.27
CA LYS A 70 -11.15 -1.89 -25.24
C LYS A 70 -10.55 -0.90 -24.25
N ASN A 71 -10.60 -1.26 -22.97
CA ASN A 71 -9.83 -0.59 -21.95
C ASN A 71 -8.68 -1.52 -21.57
N ASN A 72 -7.45 -1.04 -21.68
CA ASN A 72 -6.28 -1.72 -21.16
C ASN A 72 -5.77 -0.96 -19.94
N SER A 73 -5.42 -1.68 -18.87
CA SER A 73 -4.79 -1.12 -17.68
C SER A 73 -3.39 -1.69 -17.58
N THR A 74 -2.39 -0.82 -17.43
CA THR A 74 -0.99 -1.22 -17.22
C THR A 74 -0.67 -1.09 -15.73
N TYR A 75 -0.12 -2.17 -15.17
CA TYR A 75 0.35 -2.20 -13.81
C TYR A 75 1.88 -2.13 -13.80
N LYS A 76 2.43 -1.26 -12.95
CA LYS A 76 3.87 -1.13 -12.75
C LYS A 76 4.26 -1.75 -11.42
N PHE A 77 5.35 -2.50 -11.45
CA PHE A 77 5.95 -3.09 -10.26
C PHE A 77 6.60 -2.02 -9.38
N ASP A 78 6.15 -1.92 -8.14
CA ASP A 78 6.71 -1.09 -7.08
C ASP A 78 7.75 -1.89 -6.30
N LYS A 79 9.02 -1.73 -6.71
CA LYS A 79 10.16 -2.39 -6.07
C LYS A 79 10.28 -2.05 -4.58
N HIS A 80 9.88 -0.84 -4.18
CA HIS A 80 9.98 -0.38 -2.80
C HIS A 80 8.97 -1.09 -1.90
N MET A 81 7.73 -1.26 -2.39
CA MET A 81 6.71 -2.08 -1.72
C MET A 81 7.15 -3.54 -1.64
N HIS A 82 7.60 -4.11 -2.77
CA HIS A 82 8.02 -5.51 -2.81
C HIS A 82 9.13 -5.82 -1.83
N MET A 83 10.21 -5.02 -1.83
CA MET A 83 11.34 -5.21 -0.93
C MET A 83 10.91 -5.12 0.54
N SER A 84 10.04 -4.16 0.88
CA SER A 84 9.48 -4.06 2.23
C SER A 84 8.66 -5.28 2.61
N LEU A 85 7.82 -5.82 1.72
CA LEU A 85 7.03 -7.01 2.00
C LEU A 85 7.89 -8.27 2.17
N VAL A 86 8.90 -8.47 1.31
CA VAL A 86 9.80 -9.63 1.36
C VAL A 86 10.62 -9.63 2.66
N VAL A 87 11.26 -8.51 2.99
CA VAL A 87 12.01 -8.37 4.24
C VAL A 87 11.10 -8.57 5.44
N ARG A 88 9.90 -7.97 5.41
CA ARG A 88 8.92 -8.10 6.47
C ARG A 88 8.52 -9.56 6.69
N PHE A 89 8.20 -10.27 5.62
CA PHE A 89 7.83 -11.68 5.68
C PHE A 89 8.98 -12.53 6.28
N ALA A 90 10.22 -12.30 5.85
CA ALA A 90 11.40 -13.02 6.37
C ALA A 90 11.68 -12.72 7.86
N GLU A 91 11.64 -11.46 8.29
CA GLU A 91 11.82 -11.08 9.70
C GLU A 91 10.76 -11.69 10.62
N GLU A 92 9.55 -11.91 10.09
CA GLU A 92 8.42 -12.44 10.85
C GLU A 92 8.47 -13.95 11.03
N ILE A 93 9.07 -14.67 10.09
CA ILE A 93 9.41 -16.08 10.25
C ILE A 93 10.25 -16.29 11.52
N GLY A 94 11.21 -15.39 11.79
CA GLY A 94 12.05 -15.44 12.99
C GLY A 94 11.32 -15.11 14.31
N GLN A 95 10.07 -14.65 14.27
CA GLN A 95 9.27 -14.30 15.47
C GLN A 95 8.29 -15.39 15.88
N GLN A 96 8.08 -16.40 15.03
CA GLN A 96 7.23 -17.55 15.29
C GLN A 96 8.06 -18.82 15.33
N TRP A 97 7.43 -19.94 15.66
CA TRP A 97 8.13 -21.21 15.49
C TRP A 97 8.30 -21.50 14.00
N SER A 98 9.54 -21.72 13.61
CA SER A 98 9.92 -22.08 12.27
C SER A 98 11.21 -22.89 12.30
N SER A 99 11.39 -23.78 11.32
CA SER A 99 12.67 -24.42 11.02
C SER A 99 13.46 -23.70 9.92
N ILE A 100 12.90 -22.62 9.36
CA ILE A 100 13.43 -21.91 8.21
C ILE A 100 14.54 -20.96 8.65
N ASP A 101 15.68 -21.00 7.95
CA ASP A 101 16.71 -19.99 8.07
C ASP A 101 16.26 -18.68 7.41
N THR A 102 16.25 -17.59 8.18
CA THR A 102 15.79 -16.26 7.72
C THR A 102 16.58 -15.72 6.53
N LYS A 103 17.89 -16.00 6.42
CA LYS A 103 18.71 -15.57 5.29
C LYS A 103 18.39 -16.37 4.05
N ILE A 104 18.20 -17.69 4.19
CA ILE A 104 17.84 -18.57 3.06
C ILE A 104 16.48 -18.17 2.48
N ILE A 105 15.46 -17.95 3.32
CA ILE A 105 14.13 -17.58 2.82
C ILE A 105 14.12 -16.16 2.24
N LEU A 106 14.89 -15.23 2.80
CA LEU A 106 15.05 -13.89 2.23
C LEU A 106 15.63 -13.97 0.80
N ASP A 107 16.69 -14.75 0.61
CA ASP A 107 17.29 -14.99 -0.71
C ASP A 107 16.30 -15.68 -1.66
N GLY A 108 15.62 -16.71 -1.15
CA GLY A 108 14.61 -17.46 -1.87
C GLY A 108 13.48 -16.59 -2.41
N LEU A 109 12.89 -15.75 -1.57
CA LEU A 109 11.79 -14.86 -1.96
C LEU A 109 12.21 -13.74 -2.93
N LEU A 110 13.49 -13.36 -2.94
CA LEU A 110 14.02 -12.33 -3.84
C LEU A 110 14.42 -12.86 -5.22
N LYS A 111 14.87 -14.12 -5.28
CA LYS A 111 15.51 -14.69 -6.49
C LYS A 111 14.71 -15.82 -7.14
N HIS A 112 13.80 -16.44 -6.41
CA HIS A 112 13.13 -17.67 -6.84
C HIS A 112 11.62 -17.59 -6.62
N ASN A 113 10.89 -18.28 -7.49
CA ASN A 113 9.51 -18.63 -7.20
C ASN A 113 9.49 -19.54 -5.97
N THR A 114 8.66 -19.17 -5.00
CA THR A 114 8.54 -19.89 -3.74
C THR A 114 7.12 -20.41 -3.63
N CYS A 115 6.96 -21.70 -3.37
CA CYS A 115 5.65 -22.31 -3.15
C CYS A 115 5.54 -22.90 -1.74
N CYS A 116 4.32 -23.11 -1.27
CA CYS A 116 4.09 -23.80 -0.02
C CYS A 116 2.92 -24.77 -0.06
N ILE A 117 3.00 -25.77 0.82
CA ILE A 117 1.89 -26.66 1.15
C ILE A 117 1.49 -26.35 2.58
N THR A 118 0.22 -26.01 2.77
CA THR A 118 -0.28 -25.52 4.06
C THR A 118 -1.34 -26.45 4.64
N PHE A 119 -1.15 -26.75 5.92
CA PHE A 119 -2.11 -27.46 6.76
C PHE A 119 -2.71 -26.46 7.74
N PRO A 120 -3.98 -26.06 7.60
CA PRO A 120 -4.57 -25.06 8.49
C PRO A 120 -4.78 -25.56 9.93
N THR A 121 -4.78 -26.89 10.10
CA THR A 121 -5.09 -27.55 11.36
C THR A 121 -4.13 -28.72 11.59
N LEU A 122 -2.95 -28.45 12.14
CA LEU A 122 -1.95 -29.46 12.44
C LEU A 122 -1.39 -29.25 13.85
N ASP A 123 -1.05 -30.33 14.56
CA ASP A 123 -0.33 -30.20 15.82
C ASP A 123 1.18 -30.04 15.58
N ARG A 124 1.87 -29.33 16.48
CA ARG A 124 3.31 -29.05 16.31
C ARG A 124 4.16 -30.32 16.24
N ALA A 125 3.82 -31.38 16.98
CA ALA A 125 4.63 -32.60 16.99
C ALA A 125 4.60 -33.29 15.62
N THR A 126 3.43 -33.34 14.99
CA THR A 126 3.30 -33.82 13.60
C THR A 126 4.02 -32.90 12.62
N ALA A 127 3.91 -31.58 12.77
CA ALA A 127 4.65 -30.63 11.91
C ALA A 127 6.18 -30.86 11.96
N ILE A 128 6.75 -31.08 13.15
CA ILE A 128 8.17 -31.40 13.34
C ILE A 128 8.57 -32.69 12.62
N LYS A 129 7.75 -33.74 12.68
CA LYS A 129 8.03 -35.02 12.01
C LYS A 129 8.07 -34.86 10.49
N ILE A 130 7.12 -34.11 9.94
CA ILE A 130 7.09 -33.80 8.50
C ILE A 130 8.30 -32.96 8.11
N ASP A 131 8.61 -31.89 8.86
CA ASP A 131 9.79 -31.03 8.64
C ASP A 131 11.10 -31.85 8.59
N ASN A 132 11.32 -32.72 9.58
CA ASN A 132 12.53 -33.53 9.64
C ASN A 132 12.72 -34.47 8.45
N ARG A 133 11.63 -34.99 7.86
CA ARG A 133 11.69 -35.82 6.65
C ARG A 133 11.99 -34.99 5.41
N LEU A 134 11.35 -33.82 5.30
CA LEU A 134 11.49 -32.96 4.14
C LEU A 134 12.89 -32.31 4.03
N LYS A 135 13.64 -32.22 5.13
CA LYS A 135 15.04 -31.71 5.14
C LYS A 135 15.99 -32.42 4.18
N ALA A 136 15.71 -33.66 3.78
CA ALA A 136 16.50 -34.37 2.77
C ALA A 136 16.30 -33.81 1.35
N ASN A 137 15.26 -33.02 1.12
CA ASN A 137 14.97 -32.41 -0.18
C ASN A 137 15.68 -31.07 -0.33
N LEU A 138 16.57 -30.97 -1.32
CA LEU A 138 17.33 -29.75 -1.61
C LEU A 138 16.47 -28.53 -1.98
N ALA A 139 15.22 -28.73 -2.39
CA ALA A 139 14.29 -27.63 -2.66
C ALA A 139 13.56 -27.12 -1.41
N TYR A 140 13.65 -27.80 -0.27
CA TYR A 140 12.88 -27.47 0.93
C TYR A 140 13.57 -26.39 1.76
N TYR A 141 12.85 -25.31 2.07
CA TYR A 141 13.35 -24.24 2.94
C TYR A 141 13.05 -24.48 4.42
N GLY A 142 11.98 -25.20 4.75
CA GLY A 142 11.54 -25.44 6.12
C GLY A 142 10.04 -25.26 6.32
N VAL A 143 9.61 -25.30 7.58
CA VAL A 143 8.21 -25.11 8.01
C VAL A 143 8.07 -23.82 8.80
N LEU A 144 6.93 -23.15 8.63
CA LEU A 144 6.52 -21.95 9.34
C LEU A 144 5.18 -22.20 10.03
N GLU A 145 5.08 -21.92 11.33
CA GLU A 145 3.78 -21.67 11.99
C GLU A 145 3.22 -20.34 11.45
N ILE A 146 2.00 -20.35 10.92
CA ILE A 146 1.42 -19.17 10.24
C ILE A 146 0.79 -18.23 11.26
N ASP A 147 1.19 -16.95 11.21
CA ASP A 147 0.52 -15.89 11.96
C ASP A 147 -0.82 -15.52 11.32
N LEU A 148 -1.92 -16.08 11.84
CA LEU A 148 -3.26 -15.71 11.38
C LEU A 148 -3.60 -14.23 11.66
N GLY A 149 -2.90 -13.56 12.56
CA GLY A 149 -3.04 -12.12 12.84
C GLY A 149 -2.22 -11.24 11.90
N ASN A 150 -1.37 -11.82 11.03
CA ASN A 150 -0.60 -11.13 10.01
C ASN A 150 -1.26 -11.30 8.64
N ILE A 151 -1.65 -10.19 8.02
CA ILE A 151 -2.38 -10.21 6.76
C ILE A 151 -1.58 -10.85 5.60
N VAL A 152 -0.26 -10.68 5.54
CA VAL A 152 0.56 -11.24 4.46
C VAL A 152 0.72 -12.74 4.63
N GLN A 153 1.09 -13.21 5.83
CA GLN A 153 1.23 -14.66 6.04
C GLN A 153 -0.11 -15.37 5.91
N TYR A 154 -1.17 -14.82 6.53
CA TYR A 154 -2.51 -15.37 6.39
C TYR A 154 -2.97 -15.39 4.93
N ASP A 155 -2.73 -14.32 4.17
CA ASP A 155 -3.15 -14.26 2.77
C ASP A 155 -2.33 -15.21 1.89
N LYS A 156 -1.00 -15.06 1.90
CA LYS A 156 -0.10 -15.71 0.93
C LYS A 156 0.20 -17.16 1.26
N CYS A 157 0.07 -17.57 2.52
CA CYS A 157 0.32 -18.96 2.93
C CYS A 157 -0.96 -19.74 3.18
N LEU A 158 -2.16 -19.13 3.13
CA LEU A 158 -3.39 -19.84 3.45
C LEU A 158 -4.61 -19.37 2.62
N ARG A 159 -5.03 -18.11 2.78
CA ARG A 159 -6.33 -17.64 2.26
C ARG A 159 -6.39 -17.58 0.73
N SER A 160 -5.30 -17.13 0.08
CA SER A 160 -5.23 -16.99 -1.37
C SER A 160 -4.81 -18.27 -2.09
N LEU A 161 -4.34 -19.27 -1.33
CA LEU A 161 -3.92 -20.54 -1.89
C LEU A 161 -5.14 -21.41 -2.26
N PRO A 162 -5.13 -21.99 -3.48
CA PRO A 162 -6.12 -22.98 -3.85
C PRO A 162 -6.20 -24.11 -2.82
N GLU A 163 -7.44 -24.48 -2.48
CA GLU A 163 -7.70 -25.71 -1.77
C GLU A 163 -7.41 -26.88 -2.70
N PHE A 164 -6.55 -27.80 -2.25
CA PHE A 164 -6.11 -28.92 -3.07
C PHE A 164 -6.85 -30.21 -2.69
N CYS A 165 -6.87 -30.55 -1.40
CA CYS A 165 -7.55 -31.74 -0.87
C CYS A 165 -7.76 -31.59 0.64
N TYR A 166 -8.32 -32.62 1.31
CA TYR A 166 -8.24 -32.73 2.76
C TYR A 166 -7.76 -34.10 3.21
N PHE A 167 -7.17 -34.15 4.39
CA PHE A 167 -6.69 -35.36 5.04
C PHE A 167 -7.50 -35.65 6.29
N LYS A 168 -7.93 -36.91 6.43
CA LYS A 168 -8.67 -37.39 7.60
C LYS A 168 -8.50 -38.91 7.70
N ASN A 169 -8.30 -39.42 8.92
CA ASN A 169 -8.22 -40.87 9.18
C ASN A 169 -7.20 -41.60 8.30
N ARG A 170 -6.02 -41.01 8.08
CA ARG A 170 -4.97 -41.54 7.17
C ARG A 170 -5.39 -41.71 5.71
N THR A 171 -6.41 -40.98 5.29
CA THR A 171 -6.90 -40.94 3.91
C THR A 171 -6.89 -39.51 3.40
N VAL A 172 -6.39 -39.33 2.18
CA VAL A 172 -6.48 -38.10 1.41
C VAL A 172 -7.74 -38.15 0.57
N TYR A 173 -8.56 -37.12 0.67
CA TYR A 173 -9.80 -36.97 -0.07
C TYR A 173 -9.67 -35.85 -1.08
N PHE A 174 -9.95 -36.16 -2.35
CA PHE A 174 -9.98 -35.19 -3.44
C PHE A 174 -11.42 -34.90 -3.86
N GLU A 175 -11.68 -33.67 -4.28
CA GLU A 175 -12.94 -33.29 -4.93
C GLU A 175 -12.93 -33.75 -6.40
N ASN A 176 -14.01 -34.35 -6.86
CA ASN A 176 -14.18 -34.73 -8.26
C ASN A 176 -14.53 -33.51 -9.13
N THR A 177 -13.53 -32.71 -9.50
CA THR A 177 -13.67 -31.56 -10.40
C THR A 177 -13.10 -31.84 -11.79
N GLU A 178 -13.45 -31.01 -12.78
CA GLU A 178 -12.81 -31.01 -14.10
C GLU A 178 -11.29 -30.77 -13.94
N GLY A 179 -10.49 -31.83 -14.10
CA GLY A 179 -9.02 -31.81 -13.94
C GLY A 179 -8.46 -32.69 -12.81
N VAL A 180 -9.28 -33.11 -11.83
CA VAL A 180 -8.87 -33.98 -10.70
C VAL A 180 -9.45 -35.41 -10.84
N GLY A 181 -10.17 -35.70 -11.92
CA GLY A 181 -10.70 -37.04 -12.24
C GLY A 181 -9.68 -38.04 -12.82
N ASN A 182 -10.16 -39.14 -13.40
CA ASN A 182 -9.35 -40.26 -13.93
C ASN A 182 -8.28 -39.93 -15.00
N ASN A 183 -8.16 -38.68 -15.44
CA ASN A 183 -7.24 -38.25 -16.49
C ASN A 183 -6.01 -37.49 -15.95
N SER A 184 -5.89 -37.22 -14.65
CA SER A 184 -4.69 -36.60 -14.07
C SER A 184 -3.61 -37.66 -13.80
N PHE A 185 -2.58 -37.67 -14.66
CA PHE A 185 -1.45 -38.61 -14.60
C PHE A 185 -0.83 -38.72 -13.19
N TRP A 186 -0.65 -37.59 -12.50
CA TRP A 186 -0.07 -37.56 -11.16
C TRP A 186 -0.96 -38.24 -10.10
N LEU A 187 -2.28 -38.14 -10.20
CA LEU A 187 -3.22 -38.74 -9.25
C LEU A 187 -3.32 -40.26 -9.46
N ALA A 188 -3.19 -40.74 -10.70
CA ALA A 188 -3.11 -42.15 -11.01
C ALA A 188 -1.88 -42.81 -10.37
N ASP A 189 -0.72 -42.16 -10.46
CA ASP A 189 0.51 -42.63 -9.82
C ASP A 189 0.37 -42.64 -8.28
N PHE A 190 -0.26 -41.61 -7.72
CA PHE A 190 -0.58 -41.57 -6.29
C PHE A 190 -1.48 -42.72 -5.84
N LYS A 191 -2.57 -43.00 -6.58
CA LYS A 191 -3.46 -44.14 -6.28
C LYS A 191 -2.74 -45.48 -6.44
N LYS A 192 -1.81 -45.60 -7.39
CA LYS A 192 -0.99 -46.80 -7.54
C LYS A 192 -0.07 -47.01 -6.32
N GLN A 193 0.48 -45.93 -5.79
CA GLN A 193 1.37 -45.98 -4.63
C GLN A 193 0.61 -46.15 -3.30
N TYR A 194 -0.60 -45.58 -3.17
CA TYR A 194 -1.42 -45.59 -1.96
C TYR A 194 -2.89 -45.89 -2.26
N PRO A 195 -3.23 -47.11 -2.71
CA PRO A 195 -4.57 -47.44 -3.21
C PRO A 195 -5.67 -47.29 -2.16
N ASP A 196 -5.37 -47.60 -0.90
CA ASP A 196 -6.34 -47.57 0.21
C ASP A 196 -6.41 -46.21 0.91
N ASN A 197 -5.47 -45.31 0.63
CA ASN A 197 -5.35 -44.03 1.32
C ASN A 197 -5.82 -42.84 0.48
N ILE A 198 -6.37 -43.07 -0.72
CA ILE A 198 -6.79 -42.00 -1.64
C ILE A 198 -8.22 -42.22 -2.11
N ILE A 199 -9.10 -41.28 -1.79
CA ILE A 199 -10.51 -41.32 -2.16
C ILE A 199 -10.85 -40.06 -2.97
N ILE A 200 -11.59 -40.25 -4.07
CA ILE A 200 -12.17 -39.14 -4.83
C ILE A 200 -13.66 -39.10 -4.49
N LEU A 201 -14.15 -37.95 -4.05
CA LEU A 201 -15.54 -37.75 -3.66
C LEU A 201 -16.27 -36.84 -4.66
N PRO A 202 -17.57 -37.05 -4.89
CA PRO A 202 -18.42 -36.05 -5.53
C PRO A 202 -18.34 -34.71 -4.78
N THR A 203 -18.49 -33.60 -5.50
CA THR A 203 -18.42 -32.23 -4.94
C THR A 203 -19.29 -32.05 -3.69
N GLU A 204 -20.54 -32.52 -3.70
CA GLU A 204 -21.44 -32.35 -2.56
C GLU A 204 -20.92 -33.07 -1.30
N ASP A 205 -20.47 -34.32 -1.45
CA ASP A 205 -19.92 -35.11 -0.35
C ASP A 205 -18.61 -34.53 0.17
N TYR A 206 -17.75 -34.06 -0.74
CA TYR A 206 -16.49 -33.40 -0.38
C TYR A 206 -16.75 -32.15 0.47
N ARG A 207 -17.64 -31.26 0.01
CA ARG A 207 -17.98 -30.00 0.69
C ARG A 207 -18.66 -30.20 2.03
N LYS A 208 -19.41 -31.29 2.21
CA LYS A 208 -20.03 -31.65 3.49
C LYS A 208 -19.02 -32.16 4.52
N ASN A 209 -17.94 -32.80 4.09
CA ASN A 209 -17.00 -33.50 4.97
C ASN A 209 -15.70 -32.74 5.25
N ILE A 210 -15.38 -31.72 4.45
CA ILE A 210 -14.15 -30.97 4.55
C ILE A 210 -13.99 -30.32 5.94
N PRO A 211 -12.81 -30.39 6.58
CA PRO A 211 -12.57 -29.76 7.89
C PRO A 211 -12.73 -28.23 7.84
N ASP A 212 -13.09 -27.58 8.94
CA ASP A 212 -13.07 -26.12 9.01
C ASP A 212 -11.65 -25.56 9.15
N VAL A 213 -11.48 -24.32 8.71
CA VAL A 213 -10.23 -23.56 8.84
C VAL A 213 -10.37 -22.52 9.93
N SER A 214 -9.45 -22.54 10.89
CA SER A 214 -9.36 -21.52 11.93
C SER A 214 -9.20 -20.13 11.32
N LYS A 215 -9.99 -19.17 11.80
CA LYS A 215 -9.89 -17.75 11.44
C LYS A 215 -9.42 -16.97 12.66
N CYS A 216 -8.51 -16.02 12.46
CA CYS A 216 -8.19 -15.05 13.51
C CYS A 216 -8.96 -13.76 13.28
N HIS A 217 -9.51 -13.21 14.37
CA HIS A 217 -10.25 -11.95 14.35
C HIS A 217 -9.43 -10.77 14.90
N GLN A 218 -8.19 -11.00 15.37
CA GLN A 218 -7.34 -9.97 15.98
C GLN A 218 -5.97 -9.92 15.31
N GLN A 219 -5.49 -8.70 15.04
CA GLN A 219 -4.16 -8.49 14.47
C GLN A 219 -3.07 -8.76 15.51
N SER A 220 -2.06 -9.53 15.12
CA SER A 220 -0.85 -9.72 15.93
C SER A 220 0.02 -8.45 15.93
N LEU A 221 1.04 -8.40 16.80
CA LEU A 221 2.00 -7.29 16.78
C LEU A 221 2.75 -7.21 15.45
N SER A 222 3.10 -8.36 14.87
CA SER A 222 3.69 -8.46 13.54
C SER A 222 2.71 -7.98 12.47
N GLY A 223 1.45 -8.42 12.53
CA GLY A 223 0.39 -7.96 11.62
C GLY A 223 0.17 -6.45 11.63
N LYS A 224 0.23 -5.81 12.81
CA LYS A 224 0.15 -4.34 12.91
C LYS A 224 1.31 -3.63 12.21
N LYS A 225 2.53 -4.16 12.33
CA LYS A 225 3.71 -3.58 11.65
C LYS A 225 3.62 -3.78 10.14
N THR A 226 3.13 -4.92 9.68
CA THR A 226 2.90 -5.19 8.25
C THR A 226 1.79 -4.32 7.67
N LEU A 227 0.71 -4.08 8.42
CA LEU A 227 -0.33 -3.14 8.02
C LEU A 227 0.22 -1.74 7.80
N LYS A 228 1.13 -1.26 8.66
CA LYS A 228 1.80 0.03 8.45
C LYS A 228 2.57 0.10 7.13
N VAL A 229 3.14 -1.01 6.65
CA VAL A 229 3.79 -1.06 5.33
C VAL A 229 2.75 -0.84 4.23
N TYR A 230 1.59 -1.50 4.29
CA TYR A 230 0.49 -1.28 3.33
C TYR A 230 -0.06 0.14 3.40
N GLU A 231 -0.24 0.70 4.60
CA GLU A 231 -0.71 2.07 4.76
C GLU A 231 0.30 3.08 4.19
N ALA A 232 1.59 2.89 4.47
CA ALA A 232 2.64 3.82 4.05
C ALA A 232 3.03 3.69 2.56
N LYS A 233 3.07 2.46 2.03
CA LYS A 233 3.57 2.17 0.67
C LYS A 233 2.52 1.61 -0.28
N GLY A 234 1.43 1.02 0.22
CA GLY A 234 0.34 0.47 -0.60
C GLY A 234 -0.74 1.48 -0.99
N THR A 235 -0.80 2.64 -0.33
CA THR A 235 -1.77 3.69 -0.64
C THR A 235 -1.59 4.20 -2.08
N LEU A 236 -2.70 4.25 -2.81
CA LEU A 236 -2.73 4.77 -4.18
C LEU A 236 -2.62 6.29 -4.18
N THR A 237 -1.88 6.81 -5.15
CA THR A 237 -1.84 8.24 -5.46
C THR A 237 -3.21 8.72 -5.97
N GLU A 238 -3.48 10.03 -5.99
CA GLU A 238 -4.75 10.55 -6.49
C GLU A 238 -4.94 10.23 -7.98
N HIS A 239 -3.89 10.30 -8.81
CA HIS A 239 -3.94 9.83 -10.19
C HIS A 239 -4.36 8.36 -10.25
N GLN A 240 -3.73 7.50 -9.44
CA GLN A 240 -4.04 6.07 -9.39
C GLN A 240 -5.47 5.78 -8.95
N ASN A 241 -5.97 6.50 -7.93
CA ASN A 241 -7.38 6.40 -7.50
C ASN A 241 -8.34 6.75 -8.65
N VAL A 242 -8.03 7.80 -9.42
CA VAL A 242 -8.82 8.19 -10.60
C VAL A 242 -8.74 7.12 -11.71
N LEU A 243 -7.57 6.51 -11.93
CA LEU A 243 -7.44 5.41 -12.90
C LEU A 243 -8.24 4.17 -12.47
N GLU A 244 -8.23 3.79 -11.20
CA GLU A 244 -9.01 2.66 -10.67
C GLU A 244 -10.52 2.88 -10.82
N LEU A 245 -11.01 4.12 -10.64
CA LEU A 245 -12.43 4.46 -10.88
C LEU A 245 -12.87 4.27 -12.34
N LEU A 246 -11.93 4.28 -13.28
CA LEU A 246 -12.22 4.05 -14.69
C LEU A 246 -12.22 2.56 -15.07
N ARG A 247 -11.66 1.71 -14.22
CA ARG A 247 -11.56 0.28 -14.48
C ARG A 247 -12.95 -0.32 -14.70
N GLY A 248 -13.14 -1.02 -15.82
CA GLY A 248 -14.42 -1.65 -16.17
C GLY A 248 -15.50 -0.74 -16.78
N SER A 249 -15.25 0.56 -16.96
CA SER A 249 -16.21 1.47 -17.61
C SER A 249 -16.06 1.46 -19.14
N LYS A 250 -17.03 0.93 -19.91
CA LYS A 250 -17.03 1.09 -21.38
C LYS A 250 -17.23 2.56 -21.76
N ARG A 251 -16.38 3.11 -22.63
CA ARG A 251 -16.43 4.52 -23.07
C ARG A 251 -16.12 4.65 -24.56
N ASN A 252 -16.71 5.65 -25.20
CA ASN A 252 -16.52 5.94 -26.62
C ASN A 252 -15.54 7.10 -26.81
N ILE A 253 -14.37 7.01 -26.17
CA ILE A 253 -13.31 8.03 -26.17
C ILE A 253 -11.97 7.32 -26.25
N ASP A 254 -11.04 7.86 -27.03
CA ASP A 254 -9.65 7.42 -27.05
C ASP A 254 -8.83 8.33 -26.11
N LEU A 255 -8.26 7.76 -25.05
CA LEU A 255 -7.51 8.49 -24.03
C LEU A 255 -6.40 7.62 -23.45
N ASN A 256 -5.19 8.17 -23.39
CA ASN A 256 -4.09 7.57 -22.65
C ASN A 256 -3.70 8.45 -21.47
N LEU A 257 -3.59 7.87 -20.28
CA LEU A 257 -3.20 8.57 -19.07
C LEU A 257 -2.23 7.75 -18.26
N VAL A 258 -1.16 8.43 -17.83
CA VAL A 258 -0.09 7.89 -17.00
C VAL A 258 -0.21 8.46 -15.60
N ALA A 259 -0.16 7.59 -14.60
CA ALA A 259 -0.11 7.96 -13.20
C ALA A 259 1.32 7.80 -12.65
N PRO A 260 1.87 8.82 -11.96
CA PRO A 260 3.16 8.68 -11.30
C PRO A 260 3.05 7.70 -10.12
N LEU A 261 4.17 7.03 -9.80
CA LEU A 261 4.26 6.11 -8.65
C LEU A 261 4.23 6.84 -7.29
N SER A 262 4.55 8.14 -7.29
CA SER A 262 4.55 9.00 -6.11
C SER A 262 3.94 10.35 -6.45
N GLU A 263 3.26 10.97 -5.49
CA GLU A 263 2.71 12.32 -5.61
C GLU A 263 3.24 13.23 -4.51
N GLY A 264 3.53 14.47 -4.88
CA GLY A 264 3.78 15.55 -3.94
C GLY A 264 3.02 16.79 -4.36
N ILE A 265 3.06 17.85 -3.56
CA ILE A 265 2.33 19.08 -3.83
C ILE A 265 2.58 19.69 -5.22
N HIS A 266 3.75 19.42 -5.83
CA HIS A 266 4.12 19.87 -7.17
C HIS A 266 3.31 19.22 -8.32
N THR A 267 2.60 18.12 -8.07
CA THR A 267 1.66 17.52 -9.04
C THR A 267 0.37 18.34 -9.12
N PHE A 268 0.08 19.17 -8.13
CA PHE A 268 -1.11 20.02 -8.08
C PHE A 268 -0.85 21.41 -8.65
N ILE A 269 -1.72 21.86 -9.55
CA ILE A 269 -1.69 23.23 -10.07
C ILE A 269 -2.47 24.14 -9.10
N LEU A 270 -1.72 24.83 -8.24
CA LEU A 270 -2.24 25.74 -7.22
C LEU A 270 -2.44 27.17 -7.75
N ASP A 271 -3.33 27.34 -8.74
CA ASP A 271 -3.53 28.63 -9.42
C ASP A 271 -4.37 29.62 -8.60
N LYS A 272 -3.72 30.69 -8.11
CA LYS A 272 -4.38 31.82 -7.43
C LYS A 272 -5.52 32.41 -8.25
N LYS A 273 -5.38 32.56 -9.57
CA LYS A 273 -6.39 33.19 -10.43
C LYS A 273 -7.70 32.41 -10.37
N LYS A 274 -7.62 31.08 -10.35
CA LYS A 274 -8.80 30.22 -10.25
C LYS A 274 -9.62 30.48 -8.98
N PHE A 275 -8.98 30.84 -7.88
CA PHE A 275 -9.67 31.19 -6.65
C PHE A 275 -10.15 32.65 -6.67
N VAL A 276 -9.27 33.60 -6.94
CA VAL A 276 -9.55 35.04 -6.76
C VAL A 276 -10.38 35.63 -7.89
N GLU A 277 -10.16 35.21 -9.13
CA GLU A 277 -10.83 35.77 -10.32
C GLU A 277 -12.12 35.01 -10.66
N TYR A 278 -12.25 33.75 -10.23
CA TYR A 278 -13.39 32.89 -10.54
C TYR A 278 -14.20 32.44 -9.30
N LEU A 279 -13.60 31.66 -8.39
CA LEU A 279 -14.35 30.96 -7.34
C LEU A 279 -14.88 31.89 -6.24
N LEU A 280 -14.07 32.86 -5.84
CA LEU A 280 -14.35 33.83 -4.78
C LEU A 280 -14.67 35.22 -5.36
N ASN A 281 -15.02 35.29 -6.65
CA ASN A 281 -15.36 36.54 -7.32
C ASN A 281 -16.87 36.70 -7.51
N GLU A 282 -17.50 37.49 -6.63
CA GLU A 282 -18.93 37.82 -6.65
C GLU A 282 -19.38 38.43 -7.98
N LYS A 283 -18.51 39.21 -8.63
CA LYS A 283 -18.79 39.87 -9.91
C LYS A 283 -18.59 38.95 -11.12
N HIS A 284 -18.10 37.72 -10.94
CA HIS A 284 -17.84 36.82 -12.06
C HIS A 284 -19.15 36.22 -12.60
N ARG A 285 -19.42 36.37 -13.90
CA ARG A 285 -20.68 35.94 -14.55
C ARG A 285 -21.13 34.52 -14.21
N LYS A 286 -20.21 33.55 -14.17
CA LYS A 286 -20.49 32.13 -13.83
C LYS A 286 -20.07 31.74 -12.40
N GLY A 287 -19.39 32.63 -11.69
CA GLY A 287 -18.68 32.36 -10.43
C GLY A 287 -19.34 33.04 -9.24
N GLY A 288 -20.12 34.10 -9.47
CA GLY A 288 -20.72 34.92 -8.43
C GLY A 288 -21.56 34.13 -7.45
N GLY A 289 -22.44 33.23 -7.92
CA GLY A 289 -23.22 32.38 -7.02
C GLY A 289 -22.37 31.45 -6.12
N LYS A 290 -21.19 31.04 -6.58
CA LYS A 290 -20.24 30.25 -5.77
C LYS A 290 -19.56 31.14 -4.73
N ALA A 291 -19.14 32.32 -5.15
CA ALA A 291 -18.53 33.31 -4.26
C ALA A 291 -19.48 33.71 -3.13
N ASN A 292 -20.76 33.97 -3.46
CA ASN A 292 -21.79 34.31 -2.46
C ASN A 292 -21.97 33.18 -1.44
N PHE A 293 -21.97 31.92 -1.89
CA PHE A 293 -22.01 30.80 -0.95
C PHE A 293 -20.80 30.79 0.01
N PHE A 294 -19.57 30.90 -0.50
CA PHE A 294 -18.39 30.90 0.36
C PHE A 294 -18.37 32.09 1.32
N ASN A 295 -18.80 33.26 0.86
CA ASN A 295 -18.91 34.45 1.68
C ASN A 295 -19.99 34.28 2.75
N GLU A 296 -21.25 34.10 2.37
CA GLU A 296 -22.39 34.12 3.30
C GLU A 296 -22.43 32.90 4.23
N GLN A 297 -22.10 31.71 3.72
CA GLN A 297 -22.24 30.47 4.48
C GLN A 297 -20.98 30.12 5.28
N LEU A 298 -19.80 30.48 4.79
CA LEU A 298 -18.52 30.10 5.38
C LEU A 298 -17.66 31.30 5.81
N GLY A 299 -18.03 32.55 5.48
CA GLY A 299 -17.23 33.74 5.78
C GLY A 299 -15.87 33.71 5.10
N ILE A 300 -15.75 33.06 3.94
CA ILE A 300 -14.50 32.96 3.18
C ILE A 300 -14.55 33.98 2.04
N TYR A 301 -13.63 34.94 2.06
CA TYR A 301 -13.54 36.03 1.09
C TYR A 301 -12.35 35.85 0.14
N LYS A 302 -12.18 36.75 -0.84
CA LYS A 302 -11.07 36.70 -1.81
C LYS A 302 -9.69 36.58 -1.15
N ASP A 303 -9.48 37.27 -0.04
CA ASP A 303 -8.19 37.26 0.67
C ASP A 303 -7.93 35.93 1.40
N ASP A 304 -8.97 35.11 1.62
CA ASP A 304 -8.88 33.78 2.21
C ASP A 304 -8.60 32.67 1.18
N TRP A 305 -8.21 33.02 -0.06
CA TRP A 305 -8.03 32.03 -1.13
C TRP A 305 -7.04 30.92 -0.76
N ARG A 306 -5.96 31.23 -0.02
CA ARG A 306 -4.98 30.22 0.46
C ARG A 306 -5.60 29.29 1.50
N PHE A 307 -6.42 29.84 2.40
CA PHE A 307 -7.14 29.06 3.39
C PHE A 307 -8.07 28.05 2.72
N LEU A 308 -8.81 28.46 1.68
CA LEU A 308 -9.67 27.55 0.92
C LEU A 308 -8.86 26.55 0.07
N LEU A 309 -7.79 27.00 -0.59
CA LEU A 309 -6.91 26.14 -1.39
C LEU A 309 -6.30 25.02 -0.56
N ALA A 310 -5.81 25.33 0.65
CA ALA A 310 -5.19 24.35 1.52
C ALA A 310 -6.22 23.31 2.01
N GLN A 311 -7.47 23.70 2.28
CA GLN A 311 -8.56 22.75 2.57
C GLN A 311 -8.85 21.82 1.41
N PHE A 312 -8.87 22.32 0.18
CA PHE A 312 -9.10 21.51 -1.01
C PHE A 312 -7.97 20.52 -1.26
N TYR A 313 -6.71 20.96 -1.14
CA TYR A 313 -5.54 20.11 -1.29
C TYR A 313 -5.48 19.00 -0.23
N TYR A 314 -5.67 19.34 1.05
CA TYR A 314 -5.74 18.32 2.11
C TYR A 314 -6.99 17.43 2.00
N GLY A 315 -8.08 17.98 1.45
CA GLY A 315 -9.29 17.23 1.12
C GLY A 315 -9.05 16.08 0.16
N ILE A 316 -8.18 16.28 -0.84
CA ILE A 316 -7.81 15.22 -1.79
C ILE A 316 -7.17 14.03 -1.09
N LYS A 317 -6.22 14.30 -0.19
CA LYS A 317 -5.48 13.26 0.54
C LYS A 317 -6.35 12.44 1.49
N ASN A 318 -7.50 12.97 1.93
CA ASN A 318 -8.28 12.41 3.04
C ASN A 318 -9.72 12.04 2.67
N SER A 319 -10.22 12.38 1.48
CA SER A 319 -11.59 12.08 1.08
C SER A 319 -11.71 10.70 0.43
N VAL A 320 -12.86 10.06 0.63
CA VAL A 320 -13.17 8.71 0.13
C VAL A 320 -14.21 8.75 -0.99
N ALA A 321 -15.10 9.76 -1.00
CA ALA A 321 -16.19 9.86 -1.96
C ALA A 321 -15.73 10.56 -3.25
N ARG A 322 -15.66 9.79 -4.35
CA ARG A 322 -15.29 10.27 -5.68
C ARG A 322 -16.26 9.76 -6.73
N LYS A 323 -16.51 10.56 -7.76
CA LYS A 323 -17.27 10.15 -8.95
C LYS A 323 -16.63 10.75 -10.20
N ILE A 324 -16.52 9.95 -11.26
CA ILE A 324 -16.16 10.46 -12.58
C ILE A 324 -17.33 11.29 -13.14
N ASP A 325 -17.06 12.55 -13.47
CA ASP A 325 -18.03 13.47 -14.07
C ASP A 325 -17.96 13.43 -15.59
N LYS A 326 -16.79 13.75 -16.13
CA LYS A 326 -16.58 13.85 -17.58
C LYS A 326 -15.19 13.35 -17.96
N ILE A 327 -15.10 12.71 -19.11
CA ILE A 327 -13.85 12.38 -19.78
C ILE A 327 -13.86 13.10 -21.13
N ASP A 328 -12.79 13.79 -21.48
CA ASP A 328 -12.62 14.41 -22.79
C ASP A 328 -11.12 14.48 -23.15
N GLU A 329 -10.82 15.08 -24.30
CA GLU A 329 -9.45 15.26 -24.82
C GLU A 329 -8.51 16.00 -23.85
N TYR A 330 -9.05 16.73 -22.86
CA TYR A 330 -8.25 17.46 -21.86
C TYR A 330 -7.91 16.61 -20.63
N GLY A 331 -8.51 15.42 -20.48
CA GLY A 331 -8.26 14.49 -19.38
C GLY A 331 -9.54 14.02 -18.67
N ILE A 332 -9.40 13.63 -17.40
CA ILE A 332 -10.51 13.11 -16.58
C ILE A 332 -10.94 14.15 -15.58
N ARG A 333 -12.20 14.57 -15.66
CA ARG A 333 -12.85 15.35 -14.62
C ARG A 333 -13.55 14.42 -13.64
N TYR A 334 -13.26 14.63 -12.37
CA TYR A 334 -13.91 13.92 -11.29
C TYR A 334 -14.34 14.90 -10.20
N GLU A 335 -15.35 14.48 -9.45
CA GLU A 335 -15.93 15.22 -8.35
C GLU A 335 -15.62 14.51 -7.04
N MET A 336 -15.33 15.30 -6.02
CA MET A 336 -15.22 14.86 -4.64
C MET A 336 -16.03 15.75 -3.73
N TYR A 337 -16.43 15.19 -2.59
CA TYR A 337 -17.23 15.89 -1.59
C TYR A 337 -16.38 16.09 -0.34
N LEU A 338 -16.19 17.34 0.05
CA LEU A 338 -15.29 17.74 1.14
C LEU A 338 -16.06 18.52 2.22
N PRO A 339 -15.82 18.23 3.52
CA PRO A 339 -16.24 19.12 4.59
C PRO A 339 -15.29 20.33 4.63
N VAL A 340 -15.82 21.52 4.37
CA VAL A 340 -15.06 22.79 4.39
C VAL A 340 -15.45 23.57 5.64
N ILE A 341 -14.45 23.96 6.43
CA ILE A 341 -14.60 24.86 7.56
C ILE A 341 -14.43 26.31 7.12
N GLY A 342 -15.38 27.14 7.53
CA GLY A 342 -15.40 28.58 7.29
C GLY A 342 -14.60 29.36 8.32
N ARG A 343 -14.25 30.61 8.01
CA ARG A 343 -13.71 31.57 9.00
C ARG A 343 -14.73 31.87 10.10
N ASN A 344 -16.01 31.70 9.80
CA ASN A 344 -17.12 31.78 10.74
C ASN A 344 -17.32 30.50 11.58
N LYS A 345 -16.38 29.53 11.51
CA LYS A 345 -16.41 28.22 12.19
C LYS A 345 -17.55 27.28 11.77
N LYS A 346 -18.38 27.65 10.79
CA LYS A 346 -19.38 26.74 10.22
C LYS A 346 -18.70 25.72 9.30
N ILE A 347 -19.26 24.52 9.23
CA ILE A 347 -18.79 23.46 8.33
C ILE A 347 -19.88 23.21 7.28
N LYS A 348 -19.51 23.15 6.01
CA LYS A 348 -20.43 22.84 4.91
C LYS A 348 -19.84 21.78 3.98
N SER A 349 -20.72 20.97 3.39
CA SER A 349 -20.35 20.06 2.32
C SER A 349 -20.11 20.86 1.04
N VAL A 350 -18.96 20.66 0.41
CA VAL A 350 -18.58 21.31 -0.84
C VAL A 350 -18.21 20.25 -1.86
N LYS A 351 -18.86 20.32 -3.02
CA LYS A 351 -18.50 19.53 -4.20
C LYS A 351 -17.35 20.20 -4.91
N VAL A 352 -16.20 19.54 -4.96
CA VAL A 352 -14.97 20.03 -5.60
C VAL A 352 -14.69 19.18 -6.85
N CYS A 353 -14.48 19.86 -7.97
CA CYS A 353 -14.27 19.24 -9.27
C CYS A 353 -12.80 19.42 -9.68
N TRP A 354 -12.11 18.33 -9.93
CA TRP A 354 -10.70 18.30 -10.34
C TRP A 354 -10.56 17.73 -11.75
N LEU A 355 -9.54 18.15 -12.49
CA LEU A 355 -9.12 17.54 -13.75
C LEU A 355 -7.76 16.90 -13.57
N VAL A 356 -7.66 15.60 -13.85
CA VAL A 356 -6.40 14.89 -14.05
C VAL A 356 -6.01 15.02 -15.51
N GLN A 357 -4.84 15.61 -15.78
CA GLN A 357 -4.26 15.76 -17.11
C GLN A 357 -2.79 15.39 -17.05
N ASN A 358 -2.44 14.24 -17.64
CA ASN A 358 -1.10 13.63 -17.50
C ASN A 358 -0.73 13.51 -16.02
N GLU A 359 0.43 14.04 -15.61
CA GLU A 359 0.92 14.03 -14.23
C GLU A 359 0.45 15.23 -13.38
N LYS A 360 -0.50 16.02 -13.88
CA LYS A 360 -0.99 17.23 -13.20
C LYS A 360 -2.46 17.13 -12.82
N ILE A 361 -2.75 17.59 -11.60
CA ILE A 361 -4.12 17.73 -11.08
C ILE A 361 -4.43 19.22 -10.95
N LYS A 362 -5.54 19.66 -11.57
CA LYS A 362 -5.96 21.07 -11.53
C LYS A 362 -7.40 21.24 -11.09
N LEU A 363 -7.65 22.28 -10.30
CA LEU A 363 -8.99 22.63 -9.87
C LEU A 363 -9.80 23.18 -11.05
N THR A 364 -10.97 22.60 -11.30
CA THR A 364 -11.89 23.09 -12.34
C THR A 364 -13.03 23.92 -11.76
N SER A 365 -13.55 23.53 -10.59
CA SER A 365 -14.66 24.22 -9.93
C SER A 365 -14.82 23.73 -8.49
N ALA A 366 -15.49 24.52 -7.65
CA ALA A 366 -16.11 24.05 -6.41
C ALA A 366 -17.48 24.71 -6.26
N MET A 367 -18.43 24.03 -5.61
CA MET A 367 -19.80 24.50 -5.42
C MET A 367 -20.44 23.85 -4.18
N PRO A 368 -21.55 24.41 -3.65
CA PRO A 368 -22.28 23.77 -2.57
C PRO A 368 -22.69 22.36 -2.97
N ASP A 369 -22.59 21.42 -2.04
CA ASP A 369 -23.16 20.09 -2.21
C ASP A 369 -24.55 20.04 -1.57
N SER A 370 -25.59 20.07 -2.41
CA SER A 370 -26.99 20.04 -1.99
C SER A 370 -27.36 18.75 -1.24
N ASP A 371 -26.66 17.66 -1.53
CA ASP A 371 -26.99 16.32 -1.06
C ASP A 371 -26.27 15.97 0.25
N ASN A 372 -25.42 16.87 0.79
CA ASN A 372 -24.62 16.67 2.00
C ASN A 372 -23.89 15.31 2.05
N LYS A 373 -23.27 14.92 0.93
CA LYS A 373 -22.52 13.67 0.76
C LYS A 373 -21.20 13.62 1.51
N ALA A 374 -20.63 14.77 1.90
CA ALA A 374 -19.41 14.79 2.69
C ALA A 374 -19.67 14.34 4.14
N ASN A 375 -18.70 13.64 4.74
CA ASN A 375 -18.74 13.36 6.17
C ASN A 375 -18.38 14.61 6.98
N LEU A 376 -19.40 15.33 7.45
CA LEU A 376 -19.22 16.59 8.19
C LEU A 376 -18.62 16.43 9.59
N SER A 377 -18.53 15.20 10.13
CA SER A 377 -18.04 14.94 11.49
C SER A 377 -16.51 15.06 11.65
N LYS A 378 -15.76 15.20 10.55
CA LYS A 378 -14.30 15.33 10.55
C LYS A 378 -13.83 16.42 9.57
N PRO A 379 -13.98 17.72 9.91
CA PRO A 379 -13.46 18.78 9.07
C PRO A 379 -11.93 18.71 9.01
N ILE A 380 -11.37 18.93 7.83
CA ILE A 380 -9.92 18.90 7.65
C ILE A 380 -9.38 20.31 7.92
N VAL A 381 -8.58 20.46 8.97
CA VAL A 381 -7.92 21.72 9.30
C VAL A 381 -6.59 21.77 8.54
N PRO A 382 -6.44 22.67 7.55
CA PRO A 382 -5.21 22.73 6.76
C PRO A 382 -4.09 23.43 7.54
N PRO A 383 -2.82 23.15 7.23
CA PRO A 383 -1.65 23.77 7.88
C PRO A 383 -1.38 25.19 7.35
N ILE A 384 -2.36 26.08 7.48
CA ILE A 384 -2.28 27.46 7.02
C ILE A 384 -2.23 28.41 8.22
N ILE A 385 -1.24 29.30 8.20
CA ILE A 385 -1.08 30.36 9.20
C ILE A 385 -1.76 31.63 8.70
N ASP A 386 -2.39 32.38 9.61
CA ASP A 386 -3.10 33.61 9.26
C ASP A 386 -2.12 34.66 8.69
N ASP A 387 -2.40 35.10 7.46
CA ASP A 387 -1.64 36.12 6.74
C ASP A 387 -1.73 37.52 7.40
N ARG A 388 -2.67 37.72 8.33
CA ARG A 388 -2.86 38.97 9.09
C ARG A 388 -1.87 39.14 10.24
N LEU A 389 -1.15 38.08 10.62
CA LEU A 389 -0.17 38.16 11.69
C LEU A 389 1.02 39.06 11.31
N PRO A 390 1.65 39.74 12.29
CA PRO A 390 2.92 40.43 12.07
C PRO A 390 3.93 39.51 11.40
N LYS A 391 4.65 40.04 10.41
CA LYS A 391 5.48 39.26 9.50
C LYS A 391 6.44 38.28 10.19
N PHE A 392 7.16 38.74 11.22
CA PHE A 392 8.10 37.88 11.96
C PHE A 392 7.41 36.82 12.81
N GLU A 393 6.27 37.16 13.42
CA GLU A 393 5.44 36.19 14.15
C GLU A 393 4.89 35.12 13.20
N ARG A 394 4.45 35.53 12.00
CA ARG A 394 3.99 34.63 10.94
C ARG A 394 5.10 33.67 10.50
N TRP A 395 6.33 34.14 10.32
CA TRP A 395 7.48 33.29 9.98
C TRP A 395 7.79 32.26 11.05
N GLN A 396 7.80 32.66 12.31
CA GLN A 396 7.99 31.72 13.42
C GLN A 396 6.91 30.64 13.41
N LYS A 397 5.62 31.02 13.35
CA LYS A 397 4.50 30.05 13.35
C LYS A 397 4.49 29.11 12.14
N ILE A 398 4.86 29.60 10.96
CA ILE A 398 5.00 28.74 9.77
C ILE A 398 6.13 27.73 9.96
N TYR A 399 7.28 28.20 10.46
CA TYR A 399 8.44 27.33 10.70
C TYR A 399 8.14 26.26 11.74
N ASP A 400 7.53 26.64 12.88
CA ASP A 400 7.16 25.71 13.95
C ASP A 400 6.18 24.64 13.46
N LEU A 401 5.18 25.05 12.68
CA LEU A 401 4.23 24.13 12.06
C LEU A 401 4.91 23.19 11.05
N ALA A 402 5.83 23.70 10.23
CA ALA A 402 6.58 22.91 9.27
C ALA A 402 7.48 21.87 9.97
N ILE A 403 8.11 22.23 11.10
CA ILE A 403 8.88 21.30 11.94
C ILE A 403 7.99 20.23 12.56
N ASP A 404 6.84 20.60 13.15
CA ASP A 404 5.90 19.63 13.74
C ASP A 404 5.41 18.61 12.71
N LEU A 405 4.97 19.07 11.53
CA LEU A 405 4.54 18.17 10.46
C LEU A 405 5.67 17.35 9.86
N SER A 406 6.87 17.92 9.73
CA SER A 406 8.08 17.18 9.34
C SER A 406 8.37 16.04 10.33
N ASN A 407 8.34 16.32 11.63
CA ASN A 407 8.60 15.32 12.67
C ASN A 407 7.54 14.21 12.69
N ARG A 408 6.28 14.55 12.43
CA ARG A 408 5.21 13.55 12.27
C ARG A 408 5.44 12.69 11.03
N ALA A 409 5.79 13.29 9.90
CA ALA A 409 6.09 12.54 8.67
C ALA A 409 7.30 11.60 8.86
N ILE A 410 8.36 12.06 9.53
CA ILE A 410 9.53 11.24 9.88
C ILE A 410 9.13 10.04 10.75
N SER A 411 8.26 10.23 11.75
CA SER A 411 7.92 9.19 12.73
C SER A 411 7.01 8.10 12.17
N ILE A 412 6.17 8.43 11.17
CA ILE A 412 5.28 7.46 10.50
C ILE A 412 5.89 6.88 9.22
N CYS A 413 6.99 7.45 8.72
CA CYS A 413 7.67 6.97 7.53
C CYS A 413 8.16 5.53 7.75
N VAL A 414 7.85 4.66 6.78
CA VAL A 414 8.37 3.29 6.70
C VAL A 414 9.45 3.28 5.62
N PRO A 415 10.75 3.23 5.98
CA PRO A 415 11.83 3.18 5.01
C PRO A 415 11.74 1.92 4.13
N THR A 416 12.22 2.02 2.90
CA THR A 416 12.50 0.81 2.12
C THR A 416 13.77 0.16 2.66
N PRO A 417 13.69 -1.07 3.18
CA PRO A 417 14.87 -1.74 3.70
C PRO A 417 15.86 -2.02 2.58
N MET A 418 17.14 -2.11 2.94
CA MET A 418 18.21 -2.53 2.04
C MET A 418 18.88 -3.78 2.58
N ILE A 419 19.48 -4.55 1.68
CA ILE A 419 20.21 -5.77 2.01
C ILE A 419 21.67 -5.56 1.63
N VAL A 420 22.55 -5.71 2.61
CA VAL A 420 24.01 -5.61 2.44
C VAL A 420 24.60 -6.89 3.00
N GLU A 421 25.33 -7.65 2.17
CA GLU A 421 25.98 -8.90 2.61
C GLU A 421 25.05 -9.89 3.33
N GLN A 422 23.79 -9.99 2.85
CA GLN A 422 22.71 -10.82 3.44
C GLN A 422 22.19 -10.33 4.81
N GLU A 423 22.59 -9.15 5.24
CA GLU A 423 22.01 -8.47 6.40
C GLU A 423 20.99 -7.42 5.97
N THR A 424 19.87 -7.39 6.68
CA THR A 424 18.81 -6.41 6.47
C THR A 424 19.10 -5.15 7.27
N ILE A 425 19.16 -4.00 6.59
CA ILE A 425 19.17 -2.68 7.21
C ILE A 425 17.76 -2.10 7.06
N SER A 426 16.96 -2.18 8.14
CA SER A 426 15.54 -1.79 8.11
C SER A 426 15.34 -0.28 7.88
N ASP A 427 16.34 0.55 8.20
CA ASP A 427 16.31 2.01 7.96
C ASP A 427 16.64 2.41 6.50
N GLY A 428 17.03 1.43 5.68
CA GLY A 428 17.27 1.63 4.25
C GLY A 428 18.55 2.43 3.96
N LEU A 429 18.54 3.15 2.84
CA LEU A 429 19.69 3.90 2.35
C LEU A 429 20.14 5.00 3.33
N CYS A 430 21.44 5.06 3.58
CA CYS A 430 22.07 6.14 4.32
C CYS A 430 22.09 7.44 3.50
N GLY A 431 21.63 8.53 4.10
CA GLY A 431 21.58 9.84 3.45
C GLY A 431 20.77 10.88 4.22
N GLY A 432 20.46 11.98 3.54
CA GLY A 432 19.72 13.09 4.11
C GLY A 432 18.85 13.81 3.08
N ALA A 433 18.10 14.81 3.55
CA ALA A 433 17.27 15.66 2.71
C ALA A 433 17.19 17.07 3.26
N TYR A 434 16.91 18.02 2.38
CA TYR A 434 16.79 19.43 2.71
C TYR A 434 15.75 20.12 1.84
N VAL A 435 15.22 21.23 2.37
CA VAL A 435 14.32 22.14 1.65
C VAL A 435 15.13 23.33 1.15
N LEU A 436 15.09 23.57 -0.16
CA LEU A 436 15.82 24.64 -0.84
C LEU A 436 14.87 25.79 -1.18
N LEU A 437 15.13 26.96 -0.62
CA LEU A 437 14.55 28.23 -1.04
C LEU A 437 15.38 28.80 -2.20
N PRO A 438 14.80 29.02 -3.40
CA PRO A 438 15.56 29.48 -4.56
C PRO A 438 16.08 30.91 -4.39
N ASP A 439 15.31 31.80 -3.75
CA ASP A 439 15.75 33.18 -3.48
C ASP A 439 16.17 33.36 -2.01
N ALA A 440 17.48 33.31 -1.78
CA ALA A 440 18.10 33.60 -0.48
C ALA A 440 17.86 35.04 0.01
N ARG A 441 17.39 35.94 -0.86
CA ARG A 441 17.06 37.33 -0.51
C ARG A 441 15.60 37.50 -0.10
N SER A 442 14.77 36.46 -0.22
CA SER A 442 13.39 36.51 0.24
C SER A 442 13.36 36.83 1.74
N SER A 443 12.30 37.51 2.19
CA SER A 443 12.23 37.92 3.60
C SER A 443 12.14 36.75 4.58
N PHE A 444 11.66 35.59 4.12
CA PHE A 444 11.67 34.36 4.91
C PHE A 444 13.09 33.79 4.99
N ALA A 445 13.83 33.71 3.87
CA ALA A 445 15.23 33.27 3.88
C ALA A 445 16.14 34.16 4.76
N ARG A 446 15.97 35.49 4.69
CA ARG A 446 16.70 36.41 5.58
C ARG A 446 16.36 36.19 7.05
N TRP A 447 15.10 35.89 7.36
CA TRP A 447 14.68 35.55 8.72
C TRP A 447 15.30 34.22 9.17
N LEU A 448 15.30 33.18 8.34
CA LEU A 448 15.98 31.91 8.65
C LEU A 448 17.48 32.11 8.91
N LYS A 449 18.16 32.89 8.07
CA LYS A 449 19.59 33.23 8.24
C LYS A 449 19.85 33.93 9.58
N LYS A 450 19.00 34.90 9.96
CA LYS A 450 19.12 35.60 11.25
C LYS A 450 18.97 34.65 12.44
N ASN A 451 18.08 33.66 12.33
CA ASN A 451 17.79 32.69 13.39
C ASN A 451 18.63 31.41 13.30
N LYS A 452 19.54 31.29 12.32
CA LYS A 452 20.42 30.12 12.11
C LYS A 452 19.65 28.81 11.88
N PHE A 453 18.54 28.86 11.13
CA PHE A 453 17.72 27.70 10.78
C PHE A 453 18.08 27.07 9.42
N GLY A 454 19.32 27.20 8.99
CA GLY A 454 19.79 26.70 7.70
C GLY A 454 21.03 27.44 7.21
N GLU A 455 21.41 27.16 5.97
CA GLU A 455 22.69 27.57 5.40
C GLU A 455 22.54 28.06 3.95
N THR A 456 23.57 28.72 3.44
CA THR A 456 23.57 29.18 2.04
C THR A 456 24.00 28.01 1.15
N GLU A 457 23.21 27.67 0.14
CA GLU A 457 23.53 26.55 -0.75
C GLU A 457 24.65 26.92 -1.73
N TYR A 458 25.55 25.97 -2.02
CA TYR A 458 26.75 26.20 -2.85
C TYR A 458 26.46 26.82 -4.22
N SER A 459 25.39 26.38 -4.91
CA SER A 459 25.06 26.88 -6.25
C SER A 459 24.23 28.18 -6.23
N SER A 460 23.25 28.25 -5.33
CA SER A 460 22.35 29.41 -5.12
C SER A 460 21.21 29.01 -4.18
N GLY A 461 20.76 29.93 -3.33
CA GLY A 461 19.57 29.75 -2.49
C GLY A 461 19.90 29.55 -1.01
N PHE A 462 18.89 29.15 -0.24
CA PHE A 462 19.01 28.91 1.20
C PHE A 462 18.43 27.54 1.54
N ALA A 463 19.25 26.67 2.13
CA ALA A 463 18.93 25.28 2.43
C ALA A 463 18.55 25.10 3.90
N ILE A 464 17.50 24.33 4.15
CA ILE A 464 17.02 23.93 5.48
C ILE A 464 17.17 22.41 5.58
N PHE A 465 18.17 21.95 6.34
CA PHE A 465 18.43 20.52 6.49
C PHE A 465 17.46 19.86 7.46
N ILE A 466 16.93 18.70 7.08
CA ILE A 466 16.00 17.95 7.90
C ILE A 466 16.75 17.00 8.81
N ASN A 467 16.57 17.17 10.12
CA ASN A 467 17.10 16.26 11.11
C ASN A 467 16.12 15.11 11.37
N SER A 468 16.35 13.97 10.71
CA SER A 468 15.54 12.75 10.91
C SER A 468 15.92 11.95 12.17
N LYS A 469 16.96 12.37 12.91
CA LYS A 469 17.58 11.65 14.05
C LYS A 469 18.10 10.25 13.70
N THR A 470 18.18 9.92 12.41
CA THR A 470 18.67 8.65 11.87
C THR A 470 19.49 8.95 10.62
N GLN A 471 20.16 7.95 10.06
CA GLN A 471 20.81 8.06 8.76
C GLN A 471 19.87 7.76 7.59
N SER A 472 18.57 7.49 7.84
CA SER A 472 17.63 7.08 6.80
C SER A 472 17.28 8.23 5.86
N ARG A 473 17.64 8.07 4.58
CA ARG A 473 17.26 8.99 3.49
C ARG A 473 15.74 9.10 3.35
N ASP A 474 15.02 7.99 3.41
CA ASP A 474 13.55 7.97 3.25
C ASP A 474 12.85 8.80 4.34
N LYS A 475 13.29 8.65 5.60
CA LYS A 475 12.78 9.46 6.71
C LYS A 475 13.08 10.94 6.52
N ALA A 476 14.32 11.28 6.15
CA ALA A 476 14.70 12.67 5.92
C ALA A 476 13.88 13.29 4.78
N LYS A 477 13.71 12.56 3.67
CA LYS A 477 12.91 12.99 2.52
C LYS A 477 11.44 13.20 2.88
N ALA A 478 10.83 12.26 3.61
CA ALA A 478 9.45 12.40 4.07
C ALA A 478 9.26 13.65 4.94
N GLY A 479 10.22 13.93 5.83
CA GLY A 479 10.23 15.18 6.62
C GLY A 479 10.35 16.43 5.73
N ALA A 480 11.27 16.41 4.75
CA ALA A 480 11.48 17.53 3.83
C ALA A 480 10.25 17.84 2.97
N GLU A 481 9.58 16.80 2.46
CA GLU A 481 8.34 16.93 1.69
C GLU A 481 7.21 17.52 2.53
N ALA A 482 7.02 17.06 3.76
CA ALA A 482 6.03 17.62 4.68
C ALA A 482 6.35 19.07 5.07
N PHE A 483 7.63 19.40 5.28
CA PHE A 483 8.06 20.76 5.56
C PHE A 483 7.79 21.69 4.37
N ALA A 484 8.18 21.28 3.16
CA ALA A 484 7.98 22.02 1.93
C ALA A 484 6.49 22.24 1.62
N GLU A 485 5.64 21.25 1.90
CA GLU A 485 4.19 21.36 1.77
C GLU A 485 3.62 22.52 2.60
N VAL A 486 4.04 22.67 3.86
CA VAL A 486 3.63 23.80 4.70
C VAL A 486 4.09 25.12 4.11
N LEU A 487 5.35 25.22 3.67
CA LEU A 487 5.88 26.44 3.07
C LEU A 487 5.08 26.87 1.83
N ILE A 488 4.86 25.93 0.90
CA ILE A 488 4.18 26.20 -0.37
C ILE A 488 2.73 26.64 -0.12
N LEU A 489 2.01 25.97 0.77
CA LEU A 489 0.64 26.35 1.13
C LEU A 489 0.56 27.75 1.76
N ASN A 490 1.60 28.15 2.50
CA ASN A 490 1.72 29.49 3.10
C ASN A 490 2.35 30.53 2.16
N GLY A 491 2.55 30.19 0.88
CA GLY A 491 3.03 31.10 -0.16
C GLY A 491 4.54 31.34 -0.16
N ILE A 492 5.31 30.37 0.32
CA ILE A 492 6.78 30.38 0.29
C ILE A 492 7.23 29.32 -0.71
N ASP A 493 7.78 29.76 -1.84
CA ASP A 493 8.27 28.87 -2.88
C ASP A 493 9.53 28.13 -2.43
N CYS A 494 9.55 26.81 -2.63
CA CYS A 494 10.68 25.95 -2.26
C CYS A 494 10.70 24.66 -3.10
N THR A 495 11.80 23.93 -3.02
CA THR A 495 11.97 22.59 -3.61
C THR A 495 12.60 21.65 -2.60
N VAL A 496 12.40 20.34 -2.76
CA VAL A 496 13.03 19.31 -1.92
C VAL A 496 14.20 18.70 -2.66
N ARG A 497 15.30 18.47 -1.95
CA ARG A 497 16.50 17.76 -2.42
C ARG A 497 16.86 16.68 -1.42
N ASP A 498 17.38 15.57 -1.91
CA ASP A 498 17.90 14.47 -1.09
C ASP A 498 19.23 13.97 -1.65
N TYR A 499 20.03 13.34 -0.79
CA TYR A 499 21.36 12.86 -1.11
C TYR A 499 21.65 11.55 -0.39
N LEU A 500 22.64 10.81 -0.90
CA LEU A 500 23.20 9.61 -0.29
C LEU A 500 24.55 9.96 0.34
N THR A 501 24.91 9.23 1.39
CA THR A 501 26.19 9.36 2.11
C THR A 501 26.99 8.09 2.05
#